data_AF-A0A392PX85-F1
#
_entry.id   AF-A0A392PX85-F1
#
_cell.length_a   1.000
_cell.length_b   1.000
_cell.length_c   1.000
_cell.angle_alpha   90.00
_cell.angle_beta   90.00
_cell.angle_gamma   90.00
#
_symmetry.space_group_name_H-M   'P 1'
#
loop_
_entity.id
_entity.type
_entity.pdbx_description
1 polymer ?
#
loop_
_entity_poly.entity_id
_entity_poly.type
_entity_poly.pdbx_seq_one_letter_code
_entity_poly.pdbx_strand_id
1 'polypeptide(L)'
;MDLYVFATPYRITWDYYFSAREHTLKLDSWEEPAELEYVKEHGISVFLMPAGMLGTLVSLVDVLPLFSNTAWGQSSNLEFLKKHMGAKFEKRIQPWRATIDPADVNSGDFLALSKIRGRWGGFETLEKWVTGAFAGHTAVCLKDEMGNLWVGESGHENEK
;
A
#
# COMPACT_ATOMS: atom_id res chain seq x y z
N MET A 1 -10.83 14.57 -20.36
CA MET A 1 -12.01 13.87 -19.83
C MET A 1 -11.90 13.94 -18.33
N ASP A 2 -12.75 14.73 -17.70
CA ASP A 2 -12.76 14.85 -16.25
C ASP A 2 -13.95 14.07 -15.70
N LEU A 3 -13.72 13.36 -14.59
CA LEU A 3 -14.75 12.62 -13.89
C LEU A 3 -15.24 13.49 -12.74
N TYR A 4 -16.52 13.82 -12.72
CA TYR A 4 -17.11 14.56 -11.62
C TYR A 4 -17.88 13.57 -10.77
N VAL A 5 -17.60 13.58 -9.47
CA VAL A 5 -18.30 12.76 -8.49
C VAL A 5 -19.28 13.66 -7.75
N PHE A 6 -20.53 13.25 -7.73
CA PHE A 6 -21.61 13.93 -7.05
C PHE A 6 -22.02 13.08 -5.85
N ALA A 7 -21.99 13.67 -4.66
CA ALA A 7 -22.24 12.94 -3.43
C ALA A 7 -23.25 13.65 -2.54
N THR A 8 -24.12 12.84 -1.95
CA THR A 8 -24.96 13.15 -0.79
C THR A 8 -24.64 12.12 0.30
N PRO A 9 -25.10 12.29 1.55
CA PRO A 9 -25.02 11.24 2.56
C PRO A 9 -25.75 9.93 2.17
N TYR A 10 -26.61 9.98 1.16
CA TYR A 10 -27.44 8.86 0.72
C TYR A 10 -26.85 8.10 -0.46
N ARG A 11 -26.10 8.77 -1.34
CA ARG A 11 -25.54 8.14 -2.55
C ARG A 11 -24.31 8.85 -3.10
N ILE A 12 -23.59 8.11 -3.93
CA ILE A 12 -22.49 8.60 -4.76
C ILE A 12 -22.83 8.25 -6.21
N THR A 13 -22.81 9.25 -7.10
CA THR A 13 -22.92 9.09 -8.56
C THR A 13 -21.80 9.85 -9.26
N TRP A 14 -21.62 9.63 -10.55
CA TRP A 14 -20.56 10.27 -11.31
C TRP A 14 -20.94 10.47 -12.78
N ASP A 15 -20.34 11.48 -13.42
CA ASP A 15 -20.51 11.75 -14.84
C ASP A 15 -19.19 12.18 -15.50
N TYR A 16 -19.07 11.95 -16.80
CA TYR A 16 -17.85 12.19 -17.58
C TYR A 16 -18.02 13.41 -18.48
N TYR A 17 -17.12 14.37 -18.33
CA TYR A 17 -17.12 15.59 -19.14
C TYR A 17 -15.97 15.60 -20.13
N PHE A 18 -16.31 15.55 -21.42
CA PHE A 18 -15.35 15.43 -22.54
C PHE A 18 -15.00 16.78 -23.19
N SER A 19 -15.87 17.79 -23.07
CA SER A 19 -15.65 19.12 -23.66
C SER A 19 -16.16 20.21 -22.74
N ALA A 20 -15.52 21.38 -22.77
CA ALA A 20 -15.95 22.57 -22.04
C ALA A 20 -17.23 23.13 -22.69
N ARG A 21 -18.38 22.66 -22.21
CA ARG A 21 -19.73 23.10 -22.57
C ARG A 21 -20.61 23.08 -21.33
N GLU A 22 -21.82 23.62 -21.45
CA GLU A 22 -22.86 23.39 -20.44
C GLU A 22 -23.21 21.91 -20.35
N HIS A 23 -23.32 21.43 -19.13
CA HIS A 23 -23.67 20.06 -18.81
C HIS A 23 -24.72 20.03 -17.71
N THR A 24 -25.69 19.12 -17.85
CA THR A 24 -26.79 18.97 -16.90
C THR A 24 -26.79 17.56 -16.35
N LEU A 25 -26.48 17.42 -15.05
CA LEU A 25 -26.67 16.17 -14.33
C LEU A 25 -28.18 15.92 -14.16
N LYS A 26 -28.68 14.79 -14.64
CA LYS A 26 -30.06 14.35 -14.42
C LYS A 26 -30.09 13.27 -13.35
N LEU A 27 -30.94 13.44 -12.35
CA LEU A 27 -31.25 12.45 -11.33
C LEU A 27 -32.69 12.00 -11.55
N ASP A 28 -32.88 10.75 -12.01
CA ASP A 28 -34.21 10.22 -12.36
C ASP A 28 -35.08 9.92 -11.13
N SER A 29 -34.46 9.64 -9.99
CA SER A 29 -35.13 9.39 -8.71
C SER A 29 -34.20 9.73 -7.53
N TRP A 30 -34.79 9.95 -6.36
CA TRP A 30 -34.08 10.08 -5.08
C TRP A 30 -34.10 8.72 -4.36
N GLU A 31 -33.07 8.37 -3.58
CA GLU A 31 -33.06 7.11 -2.78
C GLU A 31 -34.23 7.13 -1.80
N GLU A 32 -34.39 8.25 -1.10
CA GLU A 32 -35.41 8.44 -0.09
C GLU A 32 -35.92 9.89 -0.12
N PRO A 33 -37.13 10.17 0.39
CA PRO A 33 -37.62 11.55 0.54
C PRO A 33 -36.66 12.44 1.34
N ALA A 34 -35.90 11.86 2.27
CA ALA A 34 -34.92 12.57 3.08
C ALA A 34 -33.71 13.08 2.26
N GLU A 35 -33.33 12.39 1.18
CA GLU A 35 -32.27 12.88 0.28
C GLU A 35 -32.68 14.18 -0.41
N LEU A 36 -33.93 14.26 -0.89
CA LEU A 36 -34.44 15.47 -1.53
C LEU A 36 -34.46 16.66 -0.55
N GLU A 37 -34.91 16.44 0.69
CA GLU A 37 -34.90 17.49 1.72
C GLU A 37 -33.47 17.90 2.07
N TYR A 38 -32.55 16.93 2.21
CA TYR A 38 -31.14 17.23 2.41
C TYR A 38 -30.56 18.08 1.27
N VAL A 39 -30.83 17.72 0.01
CA VAL A 39 -30.32 18.45 -1.16
C VAL A 39 -30.91 19.86 -1.26
N LYS A 40 -32.16 20.07 -0.87
CA LYS A 40 -32.75 21.42 -0.81
C LYS A 40 -32.05 22.31 0.21
N GLU A 41 -31.66 21.76 1.35
CA GLU A 41 -31.05 22.51 2.45
C GLU A 41 -29.54 22.69 2.29
N HIS A 42 -28.84 21.66 1.79
CA HIS A 42 -27.38 21.58 1.79
C HIS A 42 -26.75 21.52 0.39
N GLY A 43 -27.56 21.28 -0.65
CA GLY A 43 -27.08 21.05 -2.01
C GLY A 43 -26.46 19.66 -2.20
N ILE A 44 -25.72 19.51 -3.31
CA ILE A 44 -24.97 18.28 -3.66
C ILE A 44 -23.48 18.62 -3.61
N SER A 45 -22.68 17.76 -2.96
CA SER A 45 -21.23 17.90 -2.98
C SER A 45 -20.69 17.47 -4.34
N VAL A 46 -19.92 18.35 -4.98
CA VAL A 46 -19.33 18.10 -6.30
C VAL A 46 -17.82 18.02 -6.16
N PHE A 47 -17.25 16.87 -6.50
CA PHE A 47 -15.81 16.66 -6.51
C PHE A 47 -15.33 16.51 -7.95
N LEU A 48 -14.38 17.35 -8.34
CA LEU A 48 -13.66 17.17 -9.57
C LEU A 48 -12.56 16.14 -9.34
N MET A 49 -12.58 15.06 -10.12
CA MET A 49 -11.46 14.15 -10.26
C MET A 49 -10.84 14.39 -11.65
N PRO A 50 -9.76 15.21 -11.72
CA PRO A 50 -9.11 15.51 -13.00
C PRO A 50 -8.66 14.22 -13.68
N ALA A 51 -8.61 14.22 -15.01
CA ALA A 51 -8.17 13.07 -15.81
C ALA A 51 -6.88 12.37 -15.29
N GLY A 52 -5.96 13.13 -14.68
CA GLY A 52 -4.72 12.59 -14.09
C GLY A 52 -4.91 11.65 -12.88
N MET A 53 -6.05 11.72 -12.19
CA MET A 53 -6.36 10.90 -11.02
C MET A 53 -6.88 9.50 -11.37
N LEU A 54 -7.32 9.27 -12.63
CA LEU A 54 -7.64 7.93 -13.13
C LEU A 54 -6.44 7.00 -13.01
N GLY A 55 -5.22 7.50 -13.26
CA GLY A 55 -3.98 6.75 -13.05
C GLY A 55 -3.81 6.32 -11.59
N THR A 56 -4.17 7.18 -10.64
CA THR A 56 -4.15 6.86 -9.19
C THR A 56 -5.15 5.76 -8.85
N LEU A 57 -6.38 5.82 -9.37
CA LEU A 57 -7.37 4.76 -9.15
C LEU A 57 -6.94 3.42 -9.76
N VAL A 58 -6.37 3.43 -10.95
CA VAL A 58 -5.81 2.22 -11.57
C VAL A 58 -4.63 1.69 -10.76
N SER A 59 -3.80 2.58 -10.19
CA SER A 59 -2.67 2.19 -9.33
C SER A 59 -3.12 1.48 -8.04
N LEU A 60 -4.34 1.73 -7.54
CA LEU A 60 -4.86 0.99 -6.39
C LEU A 60 -5.01 -0.51 -6.70
N VAL A 61 -5.24 -0.90 -7.96
CA VAL A 61 -5.30 -2.32 -8.35
C VAL A 61 -3.95 -3.01 -8.17
N ASP A 62 -2.85 -2.30 -8.43
CA ASP A 62 -1.49 -2.82 -8.22
C ASP A 62 -1.10 -2.79 -6.72
N VAL A 63 -1.61 -1.83 -5.95
CA VAL A 63 -1.17 -1.56 -4.57
C VAL A 63 -1.99 -2.28 -3.49
N LEU A 64 -3.32 -2.33 -3.60
CA LEU A 64 -4.19 -2.95 -2.59
C LEU A 64 -3.86 -4.44 -2.34
N PRO A 65 -3.57 -5.28 -3.36
CA PRO A 65 -3.21 -6.68 -3.14
C PRO A 65 -1.96 -6.87 -2.28
N LEU A 66 -1.05 -5.90 -2.27
CA LEU A 66 0.23 -5.98 -1.55
C LEU A 66 0.05 -6.18 -0.04
N PHE A 67 -1.06 -5.67 0.51
CA PHE A 67 -1.38 -5.75 1.93
C PHE A 67 -2.12 -7.03 2.34
N SER A 68 -2.42 -7.92 1.39
CA SER A 68 -3.04 -9.22 1.69
C SER A 68 -2.02 -10.20 2.28
N ASN A 69 -2.29 -10.75 3.47
CA ASN A 69 -1.43 -11.76 4.09
C ASN A 69 -1.70 -13.19 3.56
N THR A 70 -1.96 -13.33 2.27
CA THR A 70 -2.30 -14.60 1.60
C THR A 70 -1.22 -14.98 0.58
N ALA A 71 -1.33 -16.18 0.00
CA ALA A 71 -0.46 -16.57 -1.13
C ALA A 71 -0.66 -15.67 -2.36
N TRP A 72 -1.88 -15.16 -2.56
CA TRP A 72 -2.18 -14.18 -3.61
C TRP A 72 -1.47 -12.86 -3.35
N GLY A 73 -1.51 -12.35 -2.11
CA GLY A 73 -0.77 -11.14 -1.74
C GLY A 73 0.73 -11.31 -1.90
N GLN A 74 1.30 -12.45 -1.47
CA GLN A 74 2.70 -12.75 -1.70
C GLN A 74 3.08 -12.74 -3.19
N SER A 75 2.25 -13.37 -4.03
CA SER A 75 2.49 -13.40 -5.48
C SER A 75 2.38 -11.99 -6.07
N SER A 76 1.41 -11.19 -5.62
CA SER A 76 1.23 -9.80 -6.03
C SER A 76 2.42 -8.92 -5.64
N ASN A 77 3.00 -9.11 -4.45
CA ASN A 77 4.23 -8.41 -4.04
C ASN A 77 5.41 -8.75 -4.96
N LEU A 78 5.59 -10.03 -5.30
CA LEU A 78 6.65 -10.45 -6.22
C LEU A 78 6.46 -9.85 -7.62
N GLU A 79 5.24 -9.92 -8.17
CA GLU A 79 4.93 -9.36 -9.49
C GLU A 79 5.07 -7.84 -9.52
N PHE A 80 4.68 -7.14 -8.45
CA PHE A 80 4.89 -5.71 -8.32
C PHE A 80 6.37 -5.34 -8.41
N LEU A 81 7.23 -5.99 -7.63
CA LEU A 81 8.67 -5.74 -7.64
C LEU A 81 9.30 -6.12 -8.99
N LYS A 82 8.86 -7.20 -9.65
CA LYS A 82 9.30 -7.54 -11.02
C LYS A 82 8.91 -6.46 -12.03
N LYS A 83 7.65 -6.01 -12.00
CA LYS A 83 7.08 -5.03 -12.93
C LYS A 83 7.70 -3.65 -12.76
N HIS A 84 7.84 -3.19 -11.51
CA HIS A 84 8.21 -1.80 -11.21
C HIS A 84 9.71 -1.60 -10.93
N MET A 85 10.44 -2.64 -10.54
CA MET A 85 11.89 -2.56 -10.30
C MET A 85 12.73 -3.39 -11.27
N GLY A 86 12.12 -4.23 -12.12
CA GLY A 86 12.86 -5.20 -12.92
C GLY A 86 13.56 -6.28 -12.09
N ALA A 87 13.14 -6.48 -10.84
CA ALA A 87 13.75 -7.45 -9.94
C ALA A 87 13.51 -8.90 -10.40
N LYS A 88 14.46 -9.80 -10.14
CA LYS A 88 14.33 -11.23 -10.43
C LYS A 88 14.23 -12.02 -9.13
N PHE A 89 13.21 -12.87 -9.05
CA PHE A 89 13.02 -13.77 -7.91
C PHE A 89 12.98 -15.22 -8.40
N GLU A 90 14.05 -15.96 -8.11
CA GLU A 90 14.15 -17.37 -8.44
C GLU A 90 13.82 -18.21 -7.20
N LYS A 91 12.81 -19.05 -7.33
CA LYS A 91 12.42 -19.96 -6.25
C LYS A 91 13.47 -21.05 -6.14
N ARG A 92 14.09 -21.16 -4.96
CA ARG A 92 15.04 -22.23 -4.65
C ARG A 92 14.31 -23.57 -4.46
N ILE A 93 15.00 -24.68 -4.71
CA ILE A 93 14.47 -26.04 -4.57
C ILE A 93 13.98 -26.31 -3.14
N GLN A 94 14.69 -25.77 -2.14
CA GLN A 94 14.33 -25.86 -0.73
C GLN A 94 14.66 -24.54 0.01
N PRO A 95 13.99 -24.26 1.14
CA PRO A 95 14.38 -23.15 2.01
C PRO A 95 15.82 -23.34 2.49
N TRP A 96 16.64 -22.30 2.37
CA TRP A 96 17.94 -22.28 3.03
C TRP A 96 17.77 -21.69 4.42
N ARG A 97 18.24 -22.42 5.42
CA ARG A 97 18.43 -21.89 6.77
C ARG A 97 19.92 -21.66 6.94
N ALA A 98 20.31 -20.41 7.06
CA ALA A 98 21.64 -20.06 7.53
C ALA A 98 21.57 -20.04 9.06
N THR A 99 22.39 -20.85 9.71
CA THR A 99 22.63 -20.71 11.15
C THR A 99 23.71 -19.65 11.30
N ILE A 100 23.38 -18.56 12.00
CA ILE A 100 24.34 -17.51 12.33
C ILE A 100 24.90 -17.85 13.71
N ASP A 101 26.21 -18.02 13.83
CA ASP A 101 26.87 -18.17 15.12
C ASP A 101 26.93 -16.78 15.80
N PRO A 102 26.35 -16.60 17.00
CA PRO A 102 26.45 -15.34 17.73
C PRO A 102 27.90 -14.90 18.02
N ALA A 103 28.85 -15.84 18.04
CA ALA A 103 30.28 -15.53 18.19
C ALA A 103 30.81 -14.69 17.02
N ASP A 104 30.32 -14.94 15.80
CA ASP A 104 30.77 -14.27 14.56
C ASP A 104 30.15 -12.88 14.35
N VAL A 105 29.10 -12.53 15.12
CA VAL A 105 28.40 -11.25 15.03
C VAL A 105 29.06 -10.19 15.91
N ASN A 106 29.26 -8.99 15.40
CA ASN A 106 29.85 -7.86 16.14
C ASN A 106 28.81 -6.76 16.41
N SER A 107 29.00 -6.01 17.50
CA SER A 107 28.20 -4.80 17.74
C SER A 107 28.38 -3.84 16.56
N GLY A 108 27.27 -3.42 15.97
CA GLY A 108 27.26 -2.56 14.78
C GLY A 108 27.02 -3.31 13.46
N ASP A 109 27.02 -4.64 13.45
CA ASP A 109 26.64 -5.41 12.27
C ASP A 109 25.17 -5.14 11.91
N PHE A 110 24.89 -4.95 10.62
CA PHE A 110 23.54 -4.70 10.12
C PHE A 110 22.87 -5.98 9.65
N LEU A 111 21.62 -6.17 10.08
CA LEU A 111 20.70 -7.15 9.52
C LEU A 111 19.81 -6.45 8.50
N ALA A 112 19.95 -6.82 7.22
CA ALA A 112 19.07 -6.35 6.16
C ALA A 112 18.05 -7.45 5.83
N LEU A 113 16.77 -7.13 5.98
CA LEU A 113 15.67 -8.06 5.78
C LEU A 113 14.83 -7.65 4.58
N SER A 114 14.37 -8.66 3.83
CA SER A 114 13.48 -8.48 2.69
C SER A 114 12.26 -9.37 2.85
N LYS A 115 11.21 -8.83 3.47
CA LYS A 115 9.93 -9.54 3.61
C LYS A 115 9.09 -9.36 2.36
N ILE A 116 8.41 -10.42 1.94
CA ILE A 116 7.47 -10.40 0.79
C ILE A 116 6.03 -10.61 1.24
N ARG A 117 5.80 -11.23 2.40
CA ARG A 117 4.49 -11.53 2.98
C ARG A 117 4.53 -11.38 4.49
N GLY A 118 3.42 -11.00 5.10
CA GLY A 118 3.26 -10.89 6.55
C GLY A 118 2.79 -9.50 6.95
N ARG A 119 2.70 -9.27 8.27
CA ARG A 119 2.49 -7.93 8.81
C ARG A 119 3.58 -7.00 8.26
N TRP A 120 3.17 -5.85 7.73
CA TRP A 120 4.04 -4.86 7.09
C TRP A 120 4.70 -5.27 5.76
N GLY A 121 4.46 -6.48 5.23
CA GLY A 121 5.10 -6.96 4.00
C GLY A 121 4.79 -6.10 2.76
N GLY A 122 3.55 -5.61 2.63
CA GLY A 122 3.19 -4.68 1.55
C GLY A 122 3.89 -3.32 1.65
N PHE A 123 4.12 -2.81 2.88
CA PHE A 123 4.87 -1.58 3.09
C PHE A 123 6.35 -1.76 2.73
N GLU A 124 6.98 -2.88 3.14
CA GLU A 124 8.36 -3.18 2.75
C GLU A 124 8.52 -3.29 1.21
N THR A 125 7.52 -3.82 0.50
CA THR A 125 7.52 -3.86 -0.96
C THR A 125 7.49 -2.47 -1.59
N LEU A 126 6.62 -1.58 -1.07
CA LEU A 126 6.56 -0.19 -1.54
C LEU A 126 7.86 0.56 -1.22
N GLU A 127 8.43 0.34 -0.04
CA GLU A 127 9.70 0.94 0.36
C GLU A 127 10.85 0.53 -0.55
N LYS A 128 10.99 -0.77 -0.85
CA LYS A 128 11.96 -1.29 -1.82
C LYS A 128 11.81 -0.61 -3.17
N TRP A 129 10.57 -0.46 -3.65
CA TRP A 129 10.31 0.19 -4.92
C TRP A 129 10.72 1.67 -4.93
N VAL A 130 10.29 2.43 -3.92
CA VAL A 130 10.57 3.88 -3.88
C VAL A 130 12.05 4.18 -3.64
N THR A 131 12.76 3.33 -2.89
CA THR A 131 14.19 3.51 -2.57
C THR A 131 15.12 2.86 -3.58
N GLY A 132 14.63 1.94 -4.40
CA GLY A 132 15.46 1.08 -5.25
C GLY A 132 16.23 -0.02 -4.48
N ALA A 133 15.97 -0.20 -3.18
CA ALA A 133 16.66 -1.19 -2.35
C ALA A 133 16.03 -2.59 -2.47
N PHE A 134 16.82 -3.63 -2.19
CA PHE A 134 16.32 -5.02 -2.12
C PHE A 134 15.85 -5.42 -0.72
N ALA A 135 16.25 -4.66 0.32
CA ALA A 135 15.80 -4.81 1.69
C ALA A 135 14.72 -3.77 2.00
N GLY A 136 13.74 -4.16 2.81
CA GLY A 136 12.66 -3.27 3.26
C GLY A 136 12.66 -3.08 4.79
N HIS A 137 13.61 -3.68 5.49
CA HIS A 137 13.79 -3.45 6.92
C HIS A 137 15.25 -3.65 7.29
N THR A 138 15.73 -2.87 8.26
CA THR A 138 17.09 -2.99 8.79
C THR A 138 17.08 -2.97 10.29
N ALA A 139 17.95 -3.76 10.89
CA ALA A 139 18.22 -3.76 12.32
C ALA A 139 19.72 -3.79 12.57
N VAL A 140 20.14 -3.46 13.78
CA VAL A 140 21.55 -3.48 14.19
C VAL A 140 21.76 -4.52 15.30
N CYS A 141 22.81 -5.31 15.17
CA CYS A 141 23.24 -6.24 16.19
C CYS A 141 24.05 -5.51 17.27
N LEU A 142 23.82 -5.83 18.54
CA LEU A 142 24.53 -5.26 19.68
C LEU A 142 24.89 -6.37 20.67
N LYS A 143 26.11 -6.37 21.19
CA LYS A 143 26.51 -7.19 22.33
C LYS A 143 26.50 -6.35 23.61
N ASP A 144 25.89 -6.88 24.66
CA ASP A 144 25.96 -6.29 26.00
C ASP A 144 27.30 -6.60 26.68
N GLU A 145 27.51 -6.06 27.88
CA GLU A 145 28.74 -6.26 28.67
C GLU A 145 28.98 -7.72 29.05
N MET A 146 27.94 -8.55 29.08
CA MET A 146 28.02 -10.00 29.35
C MET A 146 28.26 -10.82 28.07
N GLY A 147 28.29 -10.17 26.91
CA GLY A 147 28.46 -10.80 25.60
C GLY A 147 27.18 -11.38 25.00
N ASN A 148 26.00 -11.13 25.58
CA ASN A 148 24.74 -11.58 24.98
C ASN A 148 24.45 -10.76 23.72
N LEU A 149 23.95 -11.42 22.68
CA LEU A 149 23.59 -10.79 21.41
C LEU A 149 22.14 -10.30 21.42
N TRP A 150 21.97 -9.02 21.07
CA TRP A 150 20.69 -8.32 20.95
C TRP A 150 20.52 -7.78 19.53
N VAL A 151 19.26 -7.65 19.10
CA VAL A 151 18.90 -7.00 17.83
C VAL A 151 18.12 -5.72 18.16
N GLY A 152 18.73 -4.58 17.88
CA GLY A 152 18.08 -3.27 17.99
C GLY A 152 17.37 -2.93 16.68
N GLU A 153 16.06 -2.73 16.75
CA GLU A 153 15.25 -2.31 15.60
C GLU A 153 14.23 -1.25 15.99
N SER A 154 13.79 -0.46 15.01
CA SER A 154 12.62 0.41 15.16
C SER A 154 11.37 -0.44 14.92
N GLY A 155 10.61 -0.72 15.97
CA GLY A 155 9.47 -1.64 15.93
C GLY A 155 8.49 -1.46 17.08
N HIS A 156 7.55 -2.39 17.22
CA HIS A 156 6.64 -2.40 18.36
C HIS A 156 7.39 -2.86 19.61
N GLU A 157 7.22 -2.16 20.74
CA GLU A 157 7.84 -2.54 22.00
C GLU A 157 7.43 -3.97 22.41
N ASN A 158 8.38 -4.69 23.01
CA ASN A 158 8.18 -6.08 23.42
C ASN A 158 7.13 -6.23 24.54
N GLU A 159 6.82 -5.17 25.29
CA GLU A 159 5.82 -5.15 26.35
C GLU A 159 5.04 -3.82 26.36
N LYS A 160 3.80 -3.88 26.83
CA LYS A 160 2.93 -2.75 27.17
C LYS A 160 2.71 -2.72 28.67
#